data_AF-A0A0F7KY54-F1
#
_entry.id   AF-A0A0F7KY54-F1
#
_cell.length_a   1.000
_cell.length_b   1.000
_cell.length_c   1.000
_cell.angle_alpha   90.00
_cell.angle_beta   90.00
_cell.angle_gamma   90.00
#
_symmetry.space_group_name_H-M   'P 1'
#
loop_
_entity.id
_entity.type
_entity.pdbx_description
1 polymer ?
#
loop_
_entity_poly.entity_id
_entity_poly.type
_entity_poly.pdbx_seq_one_letter_code
_entity_poly.pdbx_strand_id
1 'polypeptide(L)'
;MTQPIALASHNASSAFQSTQPGDREKLGEVAEQFEAIFLRQMLAAARKADFGGNELFGGQGEQTFREMQDAQFADIASQTGMIGFAASIEAQLSQYIQPED
;
A
#
# COMPACT_ATOMS: atom_id res chain seq x y z
N MET A 1 -48.84 -3.24 -13.13
CA MET A 1 -48.28 -2.09 -12.39
C MET A 1 -47.54 -2.66 -11.18
N THR A 2 -46.36 -3.25 -11.40
CA THR A 2 -45.02 -2.73 -11.06
C THR A 2 -44.80 -2.56 -9.54
N GLN A 3 -44.10 -3.52 -8.92
CA GLN A 3 -43.66 -3.46 -7.53
C GLN A 3 -42.39 -2.59 -7.43
N PRO A 4 -42.16 -1.87 -6.31
CA PRO A 4 -40.95 -1.08 -6.12
C PRO A 4 -39.76 -1.98 -5.75
N ILE A 5 -38.63 -1.76 -6.43
CA ILE A 5 -37.33 -2.35 -6.08
C ILE A 5 -36.79 -1.57 -4.88
N ALA A 6 -36.70 -2.21 -3.72
CA ALA A 6 -35.94 -1.68 -2.60
C ALA A 6 -34.44 -1.77 -2.91
N LEU A 7 -33.77 -0.62 -3.01
CA LEU A 7 -32.31 -0.56 -3.04
C LEU A 7 -31.80 -0.99 -1.66
N ALA A 8 -31.27 -2.21 -1.57
CA ALA A 8 -30.47 -2.61 -0.43
C ALA A 8 -29.21 -1.72 -0.40
N SER A 9 -29.19 -0.79 0.56
CA SER A 9 -28.01 0.00 0.90
C SER A 9 -26.93 -0.97 1.36
N HIS A 10 -25.93 -1.23 0.51
CA HIS A 10 -24.81 -2.08 0.89
C HIS A 10 -23.93 -1.28 1.85
N ASN A 11 -24.05 -1.61 3.14
CA ASN A 11 -23.26 -1.04 4.23
C ASN A 11 -21.79 -1.42 4.03
N ALA A 12 -21.04 -0.55 3.34
CA ALA A 12 -19.57 -0.61 3.29
C ALA A 12 -18.92 -0.37 4.67
N SER A 13 -19.74 -0.04 5.68
CA SER A 13 -19.33 0.27 7.05
C SER A 13 -19.10 -0.96 7.94
N SER A 14 -19.40 -2.18 7.47
CA SER A 14 -19.30 -3.41 8.28
C SER A 14 -17.97 -4.17 8.13
N ALA A 15 -17.04 -3.71 7.29
CA ALA A 15 -15.74 -4.37 7.13
C ALA A 15 -14.75 -4.10 8.30
N PHE A 16 -15.10 -3.21 9.23
CA PHE A 16 -14.20 -2.75 10.30
C PHE A 16 -14.64 -3.20 11.72
N GLN A 17 -15.52 -4.20 11.83
CA GLN A 17 -16.33 -4.42 13.04
C GLN A 17 -15.92 -5.62 13.91
N SER A 18 -14.66 -6.04 13.90
CA SER A 18 -14.19 -6.99 14.90
C SER A 18 -12.74 -6.70 15.24
N THR A 19 -12.48 -6.30 16.48
CA THR A 19 -11.15 -6.08 17.04
C THR A 19 -10.72 -7.33 17.81
N GLN A 20 -9.94 -8.20 17.18
CA GLN A 20 -9.15 -9.23 17.84
C GLN A 20 -7.68 -8.76 17.94
N PRO A 21 -6.88 -9.26 18.90
CA PRO A 21 -5.45 -8.95 18.99
C PRO A 21 -4.69 -9.14 17.67
N GLY A 22 -5.12 -10.11 16.86
CA GLY A 22 -4.56 -10.35 15.53
C GLY A 22 -4.89 -9.28 14.49
N ASP A 23 -5.88 -8.42 14.71
CA ASP A 23 -6.23 -7.38 13.74
C ASP A 23 -5.23 -6.21 13.79
N ARG A 24 -4.65 -5.92 14.95
CA ARG A 24 -3.57 -4.93 15.03
C ARG A 24 -2.29 -5.40 14.33
N GLU A 25 -1.92 -6.66 14.51
CA GLU A 25 -0.77 -7.27 13.83
C GLU A 25 -0.96 -7.26 12.30
N LYS A 26 -2.15 -7.65 11.84
CA LYS A 26 -2.51 -7.57 10.41
C LYS A 26 -2.48 -6.14 9.86
N LEU A 27 -2.84 -5.12 10.64
CA LEU A 27 -2.72 -3.73 10.18
C LEU A 27 -1.28 -3.32 9.97
N GLY A 28 -0.37 -3.72 10.86
CA GLY A 28 1.06 -3.48 10.68
C GLY A 28 1.57 -4.09 9.38
N GLU A 29 1.24 -5.37 9.16
CA GLU A 29 1.60 -6.10 7.93
C GLU A 29 1.03 -5.43 6.67
N VAL A 30 -0.25 -5.02 6.69
CA VAL A 30 -0.89 -4.33 5.56
C VAL A 30 -0.28 -2.94 5.34
N ALA A 31 0.08 -2.22 6.41
CA ALA A 31 0.71 -0.92 6.32
C ALA A 31 2.12 -1.00 5.72
N GLU A 32 2.90 -2.01 6.08
CA GLU A 32 4.21 -2.31 5.48
C GLU A 32 4.06 -2.63 3.97
N GLN A 33 3.10 -3.48 3.60
CA GLN A 33 2.83 -3.79 2.19
C GLN A 33 2.45 -2.54 1.38
N PHE A 34 1.67 -1.63 1.97
CA PHE A 34 1.29 -0.37 1.33
C PHE A 34 2.50 0.57 1.17
N GLU A 35 3.35 0.68 2.19
CA GLU A 35 4.60 1.43 2.11
C GLU A 35 5.51 0.89 1.01
N ALA A 36 5.60 -0.44 0.86
CA ALA A 36 6.35 -1.07 -0.22
C ALA A 36 5.81 -0.69 -1.62
N ILE A 37 4.48 -0.70 -1.82
CA ILE A 37 3.85 -0.27 -3.07
C ILE A 37 4.19 1.20 -3.35
N PHE A 38 4.00 2.05 -2.36
CA PHE A 38 4.26 3.48 -2.49
C PHE A 38 5.73 3.76 -2.84
N LEU A 39 6.67 3.07 -2.18
CA LEU A 39 8.09 3.25 -2.45
C LEU A 39 8.47 2.80 -3.87
N ARG A 40 7.92 1.68 -4.35
CA ARG A 40 8.08 1.27 -5.77
C ARG A 40 7.58 2.35 -6.72
N GLN A 41 6.42 2.95 -6.44
CA GLN A 41 5.87 4.04 -7.24
C GLN A 41 6.77 5.29 -7.22
N MET A 42 7.32 5.64 -6.06
CA MET A 42 8.24 6.76 -5.89
C MET A 42 9.55 6.53 -6.67
N LEU A 43 10.14 5.34 -6.56
CA LEU A 43 11.36 4.96 -7.29
C LEU A 43 11.13 4.99 -8.81
N ALA A 44 10.01 4.45 -9.27
CA ALA A 44 9.62 4.49 -10.68
C ALA A 44 9.45 5.93 -11.18
N ALA A 45 8.85 6.82 -10.38
CA ALA A 45 8.70 8.24 -10.71
C ALA A 45 10.06 8.97 -10.73
N ALA A 46 10.94 8.69 -9.77
CA ALA A 46 12.28 9.27 -9.71
C ALA A 46 13.12 8.90 -10.94
N ARG A 47 13.05 7.65 -11.41
CA ARG A 47 13.74 7.22 -12.64
C ARG A 47 13.13 7.84 -13.90
N LYS A 48 11.81 8.08 -13.93
CA LYS A 48 11.15 8.80 -15.04
C LYS A 48 11.55 10.27 -15.12
N ALA A 49 11.96 10.86 -14.01
CA ALA A 49 12.47 12.22 -13.95
C ALA A 49 13.94 12.34 -14.42
N ASP A 50 14.58 11.24 -14.86
CA ASP A 50 15.94 11.25 -15.40
C ASP A 50 16.05 12.15 -16.63
N PHE A 51 17.00 13.08 -16.59
CA PHE A 51 17.13 14.22 -17.50
C PHE A 51 17.80 13.85 -18.83
N GLY A 52 17.16 12.96 -19.61
CA GLY A 52 17.44 12.79 -21.04
C GLY A 52 18.79 12.14 -21.40
N GLY A 53 19.43 11.40 -20.50
CA GLY A 53 20.73 10.77 -20.74
C GLY A 53 20.68 9.31 -21.19
N ASN A 54 19.60 8.57 -20.88
CA ASN A 54 19.60 7.10 -20.93
C ASN A 54 18.64 6.47 -21.96
N GLU A 55 17.84 7.27 -22.69
CA GLU A 55 16.88 6.74 -23.67
C GLU A 55 17.54 6.02 -24.86
N LEU A 56 18.86 6.21 -25.05
CA LEU A 56 19.63 5.58 -26.12
C LEU A 56 20.35 4.28 -25.68
N PHE A 57 20.43 3.99 -24.37
CA PHE A 57 21.19 2.84 -23.84
C PHE A 57 20.35 1.85 -23.02
N GLY A 58 19.07 2.16 -22.73
CA GLY A 58 18.19 1.30 -21.94
C GLY A 58 17.46 0.25 -22.78
N GLY A 59 17.87 -1.03 -22.66
CA GLY A 59 17.14 -2.15 -23.24
C GLY A 59 16.00 -2.66 -22.33
N GLN A 60 15.01 -3.36 -22.92
CA GLN A 60 13.88 -3.96 -22.19
C GLN A 60 14.32 -4.85 -21.01
N GLY A 61 15.41 -5.61 -21.17
CA GLY A 61 15.95 -6.47 -20.12
C GLY A 61 16.52 -5.69 -18.92
N GLU A 62 17.13 -4.54 -19.17
CA GLU A 62 17.60 -3.67 -18.10
C GLU A 62 16.44 -3.03 -17.34
N GLN A 63 15.37 -2.64 -18.05
CA GLN A 63 14.15 -2.14 -17.42
C GLN A 63 13.54 -3.19 -16.48
N THR A 64 13.39 -4.44 -16.95
CA THR A 64 12.86 -5.52 -16.11
C THR A 64 13.76 -5.78 -14.89
N PHE A 65 15.09 -5.78 -15.06
CA PHE A 65 16.00 -5.93 -13.93
C PHE A 65 15.87 -4.79 -12.91
N ARG A 66 15.76 -3.55 -13.39
CA ARG A 66 15.56 -2.37 -12.54
C ARG A 66 14.23 -2.44 -11.78
N GLU A 67 13.15 -2.88 -12.43
CA GLU A 67 11.85 -3.10 -11.78
C GLU A 67 11.95 -4.15 -10.67
N MET A 68 12.65 -5.26 -10.90
CA MET A 68 12.89 -6.28 -9.86
C MET A 68 13.76 -5.74 -8.72
N GLN A 69 14.79 -4.96 -9.05
CA GLN A 69 15.66 -4.32 -8.06
C GLN A 69 14.86 -3.35 -7.17
N ASP A 70 14.03 -2.50 -7.77
CA ASP A 70 13.19 -1.54 -7.05
C ASP A 70 12.17 -2.28 -6.18
N ALA A 71 11.61 -3.39 -6.67
CA ALA A 71 10.70 -4.21 -5.90
C ALA A 71 11.35 -4.82 -4.66
N GLN A 72 12.54 -5.41 -4.80
CA GLN A 72 13.25 -6.00 -3.67
C GLN A 72 13.72 -4.94 -2.67
N PHE A 73 14.19 -3.80 -3.15
CA PHE A 73 14.59 -2.70 -2.29
C PHE A 73 13.40 -2.16 -1.50
N ALA A 74 12.25 -1.95 -2.15
CA ALA A 74 11.05 -1.46 -1.49
C ALA A 74 10.53 -2.39 -0.39
N ASP A 75 10.59 -3.70 -0.62
CA ASP A 75 10.20 -4.71 0.37
C ASP A 75 11.11 -4.70 1.61
N ILE A 76 12.43 -4.62 1.42
CA ILE A 76 13.38 -4.51 2.54
C ILE A 76 13.19 -3.17 3.28
N ALA A 77 13.01 -2.08 2.53
CA ALA A 77 12.85 -0.75 3.12
C ALA A 77 11.56 -0.62 3.94
N SER A 78 10.46 -1.25 3.52
CA SER A 78 9.20 -1.27 4.28
C SER A 78 9.31 -2.09 5.56
N GLN A 79 9.93 -3.29 5.50
CA GLN A 79 10.12 -4.15 6.68
C GLN A 79 11.05 -3.54 7.73
N THR A 80 12.00 -2.71 7.30
CA THR A 80 12.91 -2.01 8.22
C THR A 80 12.29 -0.76 8.84
N GLY A 81 11.13 -0.30 8.34
CA GLY A 81 10.48 0.93 8.79
C GLY A 81 11.28 2.20 8.53
N MET A 82 12.26 2.17 7.62
CA MET A 82 13.22 3.27 7.40
C MET A 82 12.55 4.57 6.94
N ILE A 83 11.40 4.47 6.25
CA ILE A 83 10.64 5.60 5.72
C ILE A 83 9.59 6.10 6.74
N GLY A 84 9.03 5.21 7.57
CA GLY A 84 8.13 5.54 8.69
C GLY A 84 6.68 5.82 8.30
N PHE A 85 6.30 5.57 7.04
CA PHE A 85 4.93 5.75 6.57
C PHE A 85 4.02 4.60 7.01
N ALA A 86 4.52 3.37 7.05
CA ALA A 86 3.79 2.23 7.60
C ALA A 86 3.34 2.48 9.04
N ALA A 87 4.26 2.95 9.90
CA ALA A 87 3.95 3.30 11.28
C ALA A 87 2.92 4.43 11.40
N SER A 88 2.99 5.43 10.51
CA SER A 88 2.01 6.53 10.49
C SER A 88 0.62 6.05 10.09
N ILE A 89 0.54 5.13 9.12
CA ILE A 89 -0.71 4.50 8.70
C ILE A 89 -1.28 3.62 9.81
N GLU A 90 -0.48 2.79 10.47
CA GLU A 90 -0.92 1.98 11.60
C GLU A 90 -1.46 2.87 12.73
N ALA A 91 -0.75 3.94 13.06
CA ALA A 91 -1.16 4.90 14.08
C ALA A 91 -2.51 5.55 13.74
N GLN A 92 -2.72 5.94 12.48
CA GLN A 92 -3.97 6.55 12.05
C GLN A 92 -5.12 5.53 12.00
N LEU A 93 -4.88 4.32 11.46
CA LEU A 93 -5.90 3.29 11.32
C LEU A 93 -6.31 2.70 12.68
N SER A 94 -5.37 2.53 13.60
CA SER A 94 -5.67 2.03 14.95
C SER A 94 -6.60 2.95 15.74
N GLN A 95 -6.67 4.25 15.42
CA GLN A 95 -7.66 5.16 16.01
C GLN A 95 -9.10 4.89 15.56
N TYR A 96 -9.30 4.28 14.40
CA TYR A 96 -10.64 3.98 13.86
C TYR A 96 -11.12 2.58 14.21
N ILE A 97 -10.25 1.76 14.81
CA ILE A 97 -10.56 0.41 15.23
C ILE A 97 -10.93 0.52 16.70
N GLN A 98 -12.22 0.70 16.95
CA GLN A 98 -12.71 0.95 18.30
C GLN A 98 -12.36 -0.25 19.21
N PRO A 99 -11.84 0.01 20.42
CA PRO A 99 -11.89 -0.98 21.48
C PRO A 99 -13.36 -1.08 21.91
N GLU A 100 -14.03 -2.18 21.56
CA GLU A 100 -15.37 -2.49 22.05
C GLU A 100 -15.29 -2.67 23.57
N ASP A 101 -16.06 -1.89 24.35
CA ASP A 101 -16.35 -2.14 25.77
C ASP A 101 -17.33 -3.33 25.92
#